data_AF-A0A6V8Q0X4-F1
#
_entry.id   AF-A0A6V8Q0X4-F1
#
_cell.length_a   1.000
_cell.length_b   1.000
_cell.length_c   1.000
_cell.angle_alpha   90.00
_cell.angle_beta   90.00
_cell.angle_gamma   90.00
#
_symmetry.space_group_name_H-M   'P 1'
#
loop_
_entity.id
_entity.type
_entity.pdbx_description
1 polymer ?
#
loop_
_entity_poly.entity_id
_entity_poly.type
_entity_poly.pdbx_seq_one_letter_code
_entity_poly.pdbx_strand_id
1 'polypeptide(L)'
;MQIAGLEVRQLSPFKWEIPQDESRGMRVPGIIFIDQSMLEQAIKDRAAEQVINVATLPGIVHASLAMPDIHWGYGFPIGGVAAMDAKEGVISPGGVGFDIACGIRLLRTNLSQEDVDKVKSELMQELNRNVPKGVGKSGRVKLDRSEFNKAITRGARWGIGRGYGWEEDIEFLERRGCLAGADSDAVSQHAYERGHDQIGTLGSG
;
A
#
# COMPACT_ATOMS: atom_id res chain seq x y z
N MET A 1 -9.58 10.38 27.77
CA MET A 1 -8.45 9.50 27.36
C MET A 1 -7.54 10.35 26.50
N GLN A 2 -6.22 10.23 26.64
CA GLN A 2 -5.29 11.18 26.03
C GLN A 2 -4.32 10.54 25.04
N ILE A 3 -3.98 11.27 23.98
CA ILE A 3 -2.96 10.92 22.99
C ILE A 3 -1.96 12.05 22.93
N ALA A 4 -0.71 11.79 23.32
CA ALA A 4 0.31 12.81 23.48
C ALA A 4 -0.15 14.05 24.30
N GLY A 5 -1.04 13.85 25.29
CA GLY A 5 -1.60 14.91 26.12
C GLY A 5 -2.83 15.65 25.54
N LEU A 6 -3.36 15.23 24.38
CA LEU A 6 -4.61 15.74 23.82
C LEU A 6 -5.79 14.86 24.26
N GLU A 7 -6.86 15.47 24.78
CA GLU A 7 -8.11 14.75 25.04
C GLU A 7 -8.80 14.33 23.74
N VAL A 8 -9.08 13.03 23.63
CA VAL A 8 -9.75 12.42 22.48
C VAL A 8 -11.26 12.41 22.71
N ARG A 9 -12.03 12.71 21.67
CA ARG A 9 -13.49 12.64 21.70
C ARG A 9 -13.97 11.37 21.02
N GLN A 10 -14.78 10.57 21.72
CA GLN A 10 -15.48 9.47 21.09
C GLN A 10 -16.68 10.00 20.30
N LEU A 11 -16.69 9.79 18.98
CA LEU A 11 -17.80 10.17 18.12
C LEU A 11 -18.81 9.02 17.93
N SER A 12 -18.32 7.78 17.96
CA SER A 12 -19.13 6.55 17.93
C SER A 12 -18.35 5.39 18.55
N PRO A 13 -18.94 4.20 18.75
CA PRO A 13 -18.22 3.04 19.29
C PRO A 13 -16.94 2.68 18.51
N PHE A 14 -16.86 3.02 17.23
CA PHE A 14 -15.74 2.72 16.34
C PHE A 14 -15.10 3.97 15.71
N LYS A 15 -15.31 5.16 16.30
CA LYS A 15 -14.81 6.41 15.71
C LYS A 15 -14.41 7.40 16.79
N TRP A 16 -13.17 7.86 16.70
CA TRP A 16 -12.55 8.78 17.64
C TRP A 16 -12.00 10.00 16.90
N GLU A 17 -12.13 11.16 17.51
CA GLU A 17 -11.56 12.42 17.02
C GLU A 17 -10.46 12.88 17.98
N ILE A 18 -9.29 13.16 17.41
CA ILE A 18 -8.25 13.97 18.04
C ILE A 18 -8.52 15.41 17.59
N PRO A 19 -9.01 16.29 18.48
CA PRO A 19 -9.31 17.67 18.11
C PRO A 19 -8.09 18.37 17.54
N GLN A 20 -8.31 19.27 16.58
CA GLN A 20 -7.24 20.11 16.06
C GLN A 20 -6.63 20.95 17.18
N ASP A 21 -5.31 20.90 17.32
CA ASP A 21 -4.52 21.75 18.20
C ASP A 21 -3.53 22.58 17.39
N GLU A 22 -3.89 23.84 17.12
CA GLU A 22 -3.05 24.78 16.39
C GLU A 22 -1.72 25.07 17.09
N SER A 23 -1.65 24.95 18.43
CA SER A 23 -0.41 25.17 19.17
C SER A 23 0.67 24.13 18.86
N ARG A 24 0.25 22.97 18.31
CA ARG A 24 1.11 21.90 17.78
C ARG A 24 1.29 21.96 16.27
N GLY A 25 0.77 22.99 15.62
CA GLY A 25 0.78 23.16 14.17
C GLY A 25 -0.22 22.25 13.44
N MET A 26 -1.18 21.62 14.12
CA MET A 26 -2.23 20.87 13.43
C MET A 26 -3.10 21.81 12.59
N ARG A 27 -3.30 21.45 11.32
CA ARG A 27 -4.10 22.20 10.35
C ARG A 27 -5.51 21.64 10.20
N VAL A 28 -5.70 20.38 10.60
CA VAL A 28 -6.96 19.63 10.58
C VAL A 28 -7.03 18.72 11.81
N PRO A 29 -8.20 18.20 12.20
CA PRO A 29 -8.29 17.16 13.23
C PRO A 29 -7.72 15.81 12.76
N GLY A 30 -7.47 14.91 13.71
CA GLY A 30 -7.23 13.50 13.46
C GLY A 30 -8.50 12.67 13.67
N ILE A 31 -8.76 11.66 12.83
CA ILE A 31 -9.90 10.74 13.01
C ILE A 31 -9.41 9.30 12.93
N ILE A 32 -9.76 8.49 13.93
CA ILE A 32 -9.34 7.08 14.01
C ILE A 32 -10.57 6.17 14.08
N PHE A 33 -10.63 5.16 13.21
CA PHE A 33 -11.76 4.24 13.10
C PHE A 33 -11.47 2.89 13.78
N ILE A 34 -11.64 2.83 15.10
CA ILE A 34 -11.36 1.64 15.92
C ILE A 34 -12.24 1.60 17.16
N ASP A 35 -12.39 0.43 17.78
CA ASP A 35 -12.98 0.32 19.12
C ASP A 35 -12.02 0.85 20.20
N GLN A 36 -12.50 0.88 21.45
CA GLN A 36 -11.72 1.38 22.58
C GLN A 36 -10.45 0.56 22.85
N SER A 37 -10.53 -0.77 22.77
CA SER A 37 -9.40 -1.66 23.07
C SER A 37 -8.26 -1.50 22.05
N MET A 38 -8.63 -1.32 20.79
CA MET A 38 -7.71 -1.05 19.70
C MET A 38 -7.10 0.35 19.82
N LEU A 39 -7.86 1.34 20.32
CA LEU A 39 -7.33 2.68 20.55
C LEU A 39 -6.28 2.70 21.66
N GLU A 40 -6.50 1.97 22.75
CA GLU A 40 -5.49 1.79 23.80
C GLU A 40 -4.20 1.17 23.24
N GLN A 41 -4.32 0.23 22.30
CA GLN A 41 -3.16 -0.37 21.62
C GLN A 41 -2.45 0.62 20.68
N ALA A 42 -3.18 1.40 19.88
CA ALA A 42 -2.64 2.44 19.00
C ALA A 42 -1.98 3.61 19.75
N ILE A 43 -2.37 3.82 21.01
CA ILE A 43 -1.69 4.76 21.91
C ILE A 43 -0.39 4.15 22.41
N LYS A 44 -0.43 2.88 22.81
CA LYS A 44 0.73 2.16 23.36
C LYS A 44 1.87 2.01 22.35
N ASP A 45 1.57 1.75 21.08
CA ASP A 45 2.57 1.66 20.01
C ASP A 45 2.92 3.01 19.38
N ARG A 46 2.29 4.10 19.86
CA ARG A 46 2.44 5.49 19.43
C ARG A 46 1.96 5.77 18.01
N ALA A 47 1.26 4.86 17.34
CA ALA A 47 0.72 5.08 16.00
C ALA A 47 -0.25 6.25 15.96
N ALA A 48 -1.04 6.44 17.03
CA ALA A 48 -1.95 7.57 17.13
C ALA A 48 -1.24 8.93 17.22
N GLU A 49 0.02 8.99 17.67
CA GLU A 49 0.82 10.22 17.59
C GLU A 49 1.17 10.57 16.14
N GLN A 50 1.33 9.57 15.28
CA GLN A 50 1.61 9.80 13.86
C GLN A 50 0.41 10.43 13.15
N VAL A 51 -0.82 10.14 13.59
CA VAL A 51 -2.04 10.84 13.11
C VAL A 51 -1.98 12.34 13.44
N ILE A 52 -1.47 12.70 14.62
CA ILE A 52 -1.25 14.10 15.02
C ILE A 52 -0.21 14.75 14.11
N ASN A 53 0.92 14.06 13.88
CA ASN A 53 2.01 14.59 13.05
C ASN A 53 1.56 14.82 11.60
N VAL A 54 0.83 13.87 11.01
CA VAL A 54 0.30 13.99 9.64
C VAL A 54 -0.67 15.17 9.53
N ALA A 55 -1.47 15.43 10.57
CA ALA A 55 -2.39 16.57 10.61
C ALA A 55 -1.69 17.95 10.57
N THR A 56 -0.36 18.02 10.71
CA THR A 56 0.41 19.28 10.61
C THR A 56 0.85 19.62 9.18
N LEU A 57 0.74 18.67 8.24
CA LEU A 57 1.34 18.79 6.90
C LEU A 57 0.66 19.90 6.06
N PRO A 58 1.44 20.77 5.39
CA PRO A 58 0.88 21.82 4.53
C PRO A 58 -0.04 21.24 3.45
N GLY A 59 -1.19 21.90 3.27
CA GLY A 59 -2.20 21.53 2.27
C GLY A 59 -2.99 20.26 2.59
N ILE A 60 -2.84 19.64 3.77
CA ILE A 60 -3.73 18.54 4.18
C ILE A 60 -5.19 19.01 4.23
N VAL A 61 -6.11 18.19 3.72
CA VAL A 61 -7.54 18.52 3.66
C VAL A 61 -8.36 17.68 4.63
N HIS A 62 -9.36 18.32 5.25
CA HIS A 62 -10.38 17.75 6.13
C HIS A 62 -9.91 17.08 7.42
N ALA A 63 -9.06 16.06 7.35
CA ALA A 63 -8.56 15.31 8.51
C ALA A 63 -7.35 14.44 8.15
N SER A 64 -6.52 14.14 9.15
CA SER A 64 -5.64 12.97 9.10
C SER A 64 -6.42 11.74 9.57
N LEU A 65 -6.60 10.75 8.70
CA LEU A 65 -7.40 9.56 8.99
C LEU A 65 -6.52 8.37 9.32
N ALA A 66 -7.00 7.48 10.18
CA ALA A 66 -6.42 6.17 10.40
C ALA A 66 -7.50 5.07 10.42
N MET A 67 -7.24 4.01 9.65
CA MET A 67 -8.10 2.85 9.46
C MET A 67 -8.00 1.87 10.62
N PRO A 68 -8.89 0.85 10.70
CA PRO A 68 -8.93 -0.06 11.84
C PRO A 68 -7.63 -0.85 12.09
N ASP A 69 -6.80 -1.04 11.07
CA ASP A 69 -5.52 -1.75 11.13
C ASP A 69 -4.33 -0.82 11.46
N ILE A 70 -4.61 0.36 12.04
CA ILE A 70 -3.58 1.33 12.42
C ILE A 70 -2.48 0.71 13.30
N HIS A 71 -1.22 0.93 12.91
CA HIS A 71 -0.05 0.63 13.73
C HIS A 71 1.15 1.49 13.32
N TRP A 72 2.18 1.46 14.16
CA TRP A 72 3.39 2.28 13.99
C TRP A 72 4.04 2.11 12.61
N GLY A 73 4.16 3.21 11.86
CA GLY A 73 4.79 3.26 10.54
C GLY A 73 5.99 4.22 10.46
N TYR A 74 6.39 4.57 9.25
CA TYR A 74 7.51 5.48 8.98
C TYR A 74 7.01 6.91 8.69
N GLY A 75 6.91 7.73 9.73
CA GLY A 75 6.38 9.09 9.66
C GLY A 75 4.85 9.13 9.67
N PHE A 76 4.22 8.41 8.73
CA PHE A 76 2.78 8.13 8.73
C PHE A 76 2.52 6.79 9.45
N PRO A 77 1.36 6.61 10.10
CA PRO A 77 0.96 5.29 10.55
C PRO A 77 0.60 4.41 9.35
N ILE A 78 0.87 3.11 9.46
CA ILE A 78 0.28 2.14 8.54
C ILE A 78 -1.25 2.15 8.80
N GLY A 79 -2.05 2.00 7.75
CA GLY A 79 -3.49 2.27 7.80
C GLY A 79 -3.84 3.77 7.81
N GLY A 80 -2.87 4.66 7.65
CA GLY A 80 -3.10 6.10 7.52
C GLY A 80 -3.65 6.51 6.16
N VAL A 81 -4.53 7.51 6.14
CA VAL A 81 -5.01 8.17 4.92
C VAL A 81 -4.95 9.68 5.11
N ALA A 82 -4.29 10.38 4.20
CA ALA A 82 -4.28 11.83 4.15
C ALA A 82 -4.43 12.29 2.70
N ALA A 83 -5.42 13.14 2.45
CA ALA A 83 -5.55 13.84 1.18
C ALA A 83 -4.84 15.19 1.29
N MET A 84 -4.11 15.56 0.24
CA MET A 84 -3.37 16.82 0.14
C MET A 84 -3.92 17.62 -1.04
N ASP A 85 -4.03 18.93 -0.88
CA ASP A 85 -4.31 19.82 -2.00
C ASP A 85 -3.24 19.68 -3.09
N ALA A 86 -3.66 19.59 -4.35
CA ALA A 86 -2.75 19.29 -5.45
C ALA A 86 -1.81 20.46 -5.82
N LYS A 87 -2.10 21.69 -5.36
CA LYS A 87 -1.31 22.89 -5.67
C LYS A 87 -0.44 23.31 -4.49
N GLU A 88 -1.03 23.34 -3.30
CA GLU A 88 -0.39 23.87 -2.08
C GLU A 88 0.07 22.77 -1.11
N GLY A 89 -0.27 21.51 -1.41
CA GLY A 89 0.04 20.36 -0.59
C GLY A 89 1.42 19.77 -0.82
N VAL A 90 1.78 18.83 0.05
CA VAL A 90 3.04 18.10 0.01
C VAL A 90 2.85 16.67 -0.47
N ILE A 91 3.90 16.08 -1.04
CA ILE A 91 4.00 14.63 -1.24
C ILE A 91 5.04 14.09 -0.26
N SER A 92 4.68 13.08 0.52
CA SER A 92 5.59 12.42 1.45
C SER A 92 5.74 10.95 1.09
N PRO A 93 6.95 10.47 0.73
CA PRO A 93 7.19 9.04 0.48
C PRO A 93 6.82 8.16 1.68
N GLY A 94 6.99 8.66 2.91
CA GLY A 94 6.59 7.94 4.13
C GLY A 94 5.09 7.74 4.26
N GLY A 95 4.27 8.57 3.59
CA GLY A 95 2.81 8.41 3.52
C GLY A 95 2.34 7.44 2.44
N VAL A 96 3.22 7.03 1.52
CA VAL A 96 2.96 5.98 0.54
C VAL A 96 3.48 4.63 1.05
N GLY A 97 4.68 4.63 1.65
CA GLY A 97 5.38 3.44 2.11
C GLY A 97 6.54 3.03 1.20
N PHE A 98 7.40 2.17 1.71
CA PHE A 98 8.59 1.70 0.99
C PHE A 98 8.24 0.73 -0.15
N ASP A 99 7.27 -0.16 0.07
CA ASP A 99 6.79 -1.12 -0.92
C ASP A 99 5.65 -0.49 -1.75
N ILE A 100 6.05 0.36 -2.69
CA ILE A 100 5.13 1.15 -3.53
C ILE A 100 4.26 0.20 -4.36
N ALA A 101 2.94 0.38 -4.26
CA ALA A 101 1.93 -0.45 -4.91
C ALA A 101 1.89 -1.92 -4.43
N CYS A 102 2.37 -2.21 -3.22
CA CYS A 102 2.01 -3.43 -2.50
C CYS A 102 0.48 -3.58 -2.52
N GLY A 103 -0.02 -4.74 -2.94
CA GLY A 103 -1.43 -4.87 -3.26
C GLY A 103 -1.86 -6.30 -3.47
N ILE A 104 -3.17 -6.45 -3.69
CA ILE A 104 -3.83 -7.75 -3.80
C ILE A 104 -4.50 -7.86 -5.16
N ARG A 105 -4.34 -9.02 -5.80
CA ARG A 105 -5.15 -9.43 -6.95
C ARG A 105 -5.90 -10.70 -6.59
N LEU A 106 -7.21 -10.69 -6.80
CA LEU A 106 -8.06 -11.87 -6.62
C LEU A 106 -8.43 -12.46 -7.99
N LEU A 107 -8.11 -13.73 -8.21
CA LEU A 107 -8.55 -14.49 -9.37
C LEU A 107 -9.69 -15.43 -8.95
N ARG A 108 -10.75 -15.45 -9.75
CA ARG A 108 -11.89 -16.35 -9.54
C ARG A 108 -11.82 -17.53 -10.49
N THR A 109 -12.28 -18.69 -10.03
CA THR A 109 -12.53 -19.87 -10.86
C THR A 109 -13.99 -20.28 -10.70
N ASN A 110 -14.45 -21.21 -11.54
CA ASN A 110 -15.78 -21.83 -11.38
C ASN A 110 -15.74 -23.10 -10.52
N LEU A 111 -14.59 -23.38 -9.87
CA LEU A 111 -14.43 -24.56 -9.01
C LEU A 111 -15.04 -24.31 -7.64
N SER A 112 -15.64 -25.35 -7.07
CA SER A 112 -16.07 -25.35 -5.68
C SER A 112 -14.91 -25.69 -4.73
N GLN A 113 -15.12 -25.51 -3.43
CA GLN A 113 -14.18 -25.98 -2.42
C GLN A 113 -13.92 -27.49 -2.54
N GLU A 114 -14.97 -28.28 -2.78
CA GLU A 114 -14.90 -29.74 -2.89
C GLU A 114 -14.04 -30.20 -4.07
N ASP A 115 -14.01 -29.43 -5.16
CA ASP A 115 -13.13 -29.70 -6.31
C ASP A 115 -11.67 -29.45 -5.97
N VAL A 116 -11.39 -28.36 -5.24
CA VAL A 116 -10.03 -27.98 -4.86
C VAL A 116 -9.47 -28.89 -3.76
N ASP A 117 -10.29 -29.27 -2.78
CA ASP A 117 -9.84 -30.09 -1.64
C ASP A 117 -9.31 -31.47 -2.08
N LYS A 118 -9.79 -32.00 -3.22
CA LYS A 118 -9.31 -33.26 -3.83
C LYS A 118 -7.88 -33.18 -4.36
N VAL A 119 -7.40 -31.98 -4.72
CA VAL A 119 -6.10 -31.75 -5.40
C VAL A 119 -5.26 -30.67 -4.72
N LYS A 120 -5.63 -30.28 -3.50
CA LYS A 120 -5.08 -29.10 -2.81
C LYS A 120 -3.56 -29.20 -2.64
N SER A 121 -3.07 -30.39 -2.28
CA SER A 121 -1.64 -30.62 -2.05
C SER A 121 -0.85 -30.47 -3.35
N GLU A 122 -1.31 -31.09 -4.43
CA GLU A 122 -0.70 -31.01 -5.77
C GLU A 122 -0.75 -29.59 -6.31
N LEU A 123 -1.90 -28.91 -6.18
CA LEU A 123 -2.07 -27.53 -6.59
C LEU A 123 -1.07 -26.61 -5.87
N MET A 124 -0.93 -26.74 -4.55
CA MET A 124 0.02 -25.94 -3.78
C MET A 124 1.47 -26.23 -4.16
N GLN A 125 1.82 -27.48 -4.48
CA GLN A 125 3.14 -27.83 -4.99
C GLN A 125 3.41 -27.19 -6.35
N GLU A 126 2.44 -27.24 -7.27
CA GLU A 126 2.57 -26.61 -8.59
C GLU A 126 2.62 -25.09 -8.52
N LEU A 127 1.84 -24.45 -7.64
CA LEU A 127 1.96 -23.01 -7.38
C LEU A 127 3.35 -22.65 -6.85
N ASN A 128 3.85 -23.40 -5.85
CA ASN A 128 5.18 -23.16 -5.28
C ASN A 128 6.31 -23.38 -6.30
N ARG A 129 6.15 -24.34 -7.21
CA ARG A 129 7.09 -24.59 -8.31
C ARG A 129 7.09 -23.42 -9.30
N ASN A 130 5.90 -22.93 -9.66
CA ASN A 130 5.74 -21.99 -10.79
C ASN A 130 5.80 -20.52 -10.39
N VAL A 131 5.57 -20.18 -9.12
CA VAL A 131 5.64 -18.80 -8.61
C VAL A 131 6.82 -18.67 -7.63
N PRO A 132 7.97 -18.11 -8.07
CA PRO A 132 9.11 -17.92 -7.19
C PRO A 132 8.80 -16.99 -6.01
N LYS A 133 9.30 -17.33 -4.83
CA LYS A 133 9.16 -16.56 -3.59
C LYS A 133 10.43 -16.61 -2.74
N GLY A 134 10.64 -15.60 -1.91
CA GLY A 134 11.78 -15.46 -0.99
C GLY A 134 12.75 -14.34 -1.35
N VAL A 135 13.52 -13.90 -0.36
CA VAL A 135 14.49 -12.80 -0.47
C VAL A 135 15.57 -13.13 -1.52
N GLY A 136 15.80 -12.20 -2.44
CA GLY A 136 16.88 -12.29 -3.42
C GLY A 136 16.68 -13.36 -4.51
N LYS A 137 15.48 -13.92 -4.65
CA LYS A 137 15.19 -14.84 -5.76
C LYS A 137 14.88 -14.06 -7.03
N SER A 138 15.63 -14.33 -8.09
CA SER A 138 15.31 -13.80 -9.41
C SER A 138 14.07 -14.50 -9.99
N GLY A 139 13.24 -13.73 -10.68
CA GLY A 139 12.15 -14.20 -11.51
C GLY A 139 12.63 -14.98 -12.73
N ARG A 140 11.68 -15.72 -13.32
CA ARG A 140 11.90 -16.43 -14.59
C ARG A 140 11.95 -15.48 -15.78
N VAL A 141 11.42 -14.27 -15.63
CA VAL A 141 11.44 -13.23 -16.66
C VAL A 141 12.76 -12.49 -16.59
N LYS A 142 13.59 -12.62 -17.63
CA LYS A 142 14.84 -11.88 -17.77
C LYS A 142 14.62 -10.66 -18.65
N LEU A 143 14.98 -9.49 -18.13
CA LEU A 143 14.80 -8.20 -18.78
C LEU A 143 16.13 -7.47 -18.86
N ASP A 144 16.38 -6.85 -20.00
CA ASP A 144 17.37 -5.78 -20.09
C ASP A 144 16.75 -4.44 -19.60
N ARG A 145 17.57 -3.39 -19.59
CA ARG A 145 17.14 -2.05 -19.14
C ARG A 145 16.00 -1.50 -19.99
N SER A 146 16.01 -1.73 -21.30
CA SER A 146 14.98 -1.22 -22.22
C SER A 146 13.63 -1.88 -21.94
N GLU A 147 13.61 -3.21 -21.79
CA GLU A 147 12.38 -3.93 -21.48
C GLU A 147 11.88 -3.66 -20.06
N PHE A 148 12.78 -3.51 -19.09
CA PHE A 148 12.40 -3.07 -17.74
C PHE A 148 11.72 -1.69 -17.77
N ASN A 149 12.30 -0.72 -18.48
CA ASN A 149 11.72 0.62 -18.62
C ASN A 149 10.32 0.54 -19.24
N LYS A 150 10.11 -0.29 -20.27
CA LYS A 150 8.77 -0.52 -20.84
C LYS A 150 7.81 -1.16 -19.84
N ALA A 151 8.27 -2.10 -19.00
CA ALA A 151 7.44 -2.76 -18.00
C ALA A 151 6.93 -1.76 -16.96
N ILE A 152 7.79 -0.91 -16.39
CA ILE A 152 7.41 0.05 -15.35
C ILE A 152 6.58 1.23 -15.88
N THR A 153 6.72 1.58 -17.18
CA THR A 153 5.97 2.69 -17.80
C THR A 153 4.64 2.28 -18.40
N ARG A 154 4.49 1.02 -18.84
CA ARG A 154 3.25 0.49 -19.45
C ARG A 154 2.44 -0.40 -18.50
N GLY A 155 3.00 -0.77 -17.35
CA GLY A 155 2.34 -1.58 -16.33
C GLY A 155 1.84 -2.92 -16.87
N ALA A 156 0.63 -3.31 -16.47
CA ALA A 156 0.04 -4.61 -16.83
C ALA A 156 -0.07 -4.86 -18.34
N ARG A 157 -0.24 -3.81 -19.17
CA ARG A 157 -0.29 -3.93 -20.63
C ARG A 157 0.99 -4.48 -21.24
N TRP A 158 2.15 -4.21 -20.62
CA TRP A 158 3.40 -4.81 -21.07
C TRP A 158 3.40 -6.32 -20.83
N GLY A 159 2.87 -6.78 -19.68
CA GLY A 159 2.73 -8.21 -19.37
C GLY A 159 1.83 -8.92 -20.37
N ILE A 160 0.64 -8.37 -20.62
CA ILE A 160 -0.34 -8.92 -21.59
C ILE A 160 0.25 -8.97 -23.00
N GLY A 161 0.92 -7.90 -23.44
CA GLY A 161 1.61 -7.87 -24.73
C GLY A 161 2.74 -8.89 -24.89
N ARG A 162 3.16 -9.53 -23.79
CA ARG A 162 4.13 -10.64 -23.77
C ARG A 162 3.49 -12.01 -23.51
N GLY A 163 2.16 -12.08 -23.50
CA GLY A 163 1.39 -13.32 -23.27
C GLY A 163 1.14 -13.63 -21.79
N TYR A 164 1.39 -12.70 -20.86
CA TYR A 164 1.08 -12.87 -19.44
C TYR A 164 -0.30 -12.30 -19.11
N GLY A 165 -1.34 -13.09 -19.39
CA GLY A 165 -2.74 -12.74 -19.12
C GLY A 165 -3.55 -12.56 -20.40
N TRP A 166 -4.75 -12.00 -20.24
CA TRP A 166 -5.69 -11.73 -21.33
C TRP A 166 -5.94 -10.23 -21.46
N GLU A 167 -6.39 -9.78 -22.64
CA GLU A 167 -6.68 -8.36 -22.86
C GLU A 167 -7.77 -7.83 -21.92
N GLU A 168 -8.75 -8.66 -21.56
CA GLU A 168 -9.82 -8.30 -20.63
C GLU A 168 -9.35 -8.10 -19.18
N ASP A 169 -8.17 -8.62 -18.80
CA ASP A 169 -7.66 -8.49 -17.43
C ASP A 169 -7.54 -7.02 -17.02
N ILE A 170 -7.20 -6.13 -17.95
CA ILE A 170 -7.01 -4.69 -17.67
C ILE A 170 -8.28 -4.01 -17.14
N GLU A 171 -9.47 -4.52 -17.46
CA GLU A 171 -10.73 -3.91 -17.01
C GLU A 171 -10.99 -4.18 -15.53
N PHE A 172 -10.30 -5.16 -14.94
CA PHE A 172 -10.45 -5.57 -13.54
C PHE A 172 -9.27 -5.13 -12.65
N LEU A 173 -8.41 -4.25 -13.16
CA LEU A 173 -7.30 -3.68 -12.42
C LEU A 173 -7.57 -2.23 -12.07
N GLU A 174 -7.22 -1.83 -10.85
CA GLU A 174 -7.18 -0.42 -10.48
C GLU A 174 -6.30 0.36 -11.47
N ARG A 175 -6.78 1.52 -11.94
CA ARG A 175 -6.13 2.32 -12.98
C ARG A 175 -5.78 1.51 -14.25
N ARG A 176 -6.52 0.44 -14.54
CA ARG A 176 -6.23 -0.49 -15.64
C ARG A 176 -4.80 -1.04 -15.60
N GLY A 177 -4.24 -1.16 -14.39
CA GLY A 177 -2.89 -1.68 -14.14
C GLY A 177 -1.76 -0.76 -14.61
N CYS A 178 -2.01 0.54 -14.82
CA CYS A 178 -0.99 1.51 -15.22
C CYS A 178 -1.32 2.91 -14.70
N LEU A 179 -0.42 3.50 -13.91
CA LEU A 179 -0.50 4.91 -13.56
C LEU A 179 0.10 5.75 -14.70
N ALA A 180 -0.64 6.74 -15.19
CA ALA A 180 -0.17 7.60 -16.28
C ALA A 180 0.97 8.52 -15.80
N GLY A 181 1.88 8.88 -16.70
CA GLY A 181 3.00 9.79 -16.40
C GLY A 181 4.18 9.15 -15.66
N ALA A 182 4.23 7.81 -15.57
CA ALA A 182 5.41 7.11 -15.07
C ALA A 182 6.63 7.43 -15.95
N ASP A 183 7.71 7.87 -15.30
CA ASP A 183 8.98 8.23 -15.94
C ASP A 183 10.08 7.27 -15.46
N SER A 184 10.65 6.50 -16.39
CA SER A 184 11.73 5.57 -16.08
C SER A 184 13.06 6.26 -15.74
N ASP A 185 13.25 7.51 -16.15
CA ASP A 185 14.49 8.25 -15.90
C ASP A 185 14.56 8.75 -14.45
N ALA A 186 13.41 8.87 -13.78
CA ALA A 186 13.32 9.14 -12.35
C ALA A 186 13.71 7.92 -11.48
N VAL A 187 13.83 6.72 -12.07
CA VAL A 187 14.23 5.50 -11.36
C VAL A 187 15.75 5.39 -11.31
N SER A 188 16.29 5.47 -10.09
CA SER A 188 17.74 5.36 -9.88
C SER A 188 18.32 4.04 -10.39
N GLN A 189 19.61 4.07 -10.75
CA GLN A 189 20.35 2.87 -11.12
C GLN A 189 20.28 1.78 -10.05
N HIS A 190 20.37 2.17 -8.77
CA HIS A 190 20.30 1.23 -7.65
C HIS A 190 18.92 0.54 -7.55
N ALA A 191 17.83 1.27 -7.76
CA ALA A 191 16.47 0.69 -7.77
C ALA A 191 16.29 -0.28 -8.95
N TYR A 192 16.81 0.08 -10.13
CA TYR A 192 16.84 -0.82 -11.28
C TYR A 192 17.60 -2.11 -10.97
N GLU A 193 18.84 -2.02 -10.48
CA GLU A 193 19.68 -3.18 -10.16
C GLU A 193 19.01 -4.11 -9.16
N ARG A 194 18.29 -3.54 -8.17
CA ARG A 194 17.56 -4.33 -7.17
C ARG A 194 16.30 -5.02 -7.72
N GLY A 195 15.60 -4.43 -8.69
CA GLY A 195 14.27 -4.88 -9.10
C GLY A 195 14.20 -5.58 -10.46
N HIS A 196 15.14 -5.32 -11.37
CA HIS A 196 15.03 -5.74 -12.77
C HIS A 196 14.93 -7.26 -12.97
N ASP A 197 15.55 -8.04 -12.09
CA ASP A 197 15.52 -9.48 -12.11
C ASP A 197 14.47 -10.09 -11.17
N GLN A 198 13.65 -9.27 -10.49
CA GLN A 198 12.65 -9.70 -9.51
C GLN A 198 11.21 -9.75 -10.06
N ILE A 199 10.98 -9.28 -11.29
CA ILE A 199 9.66 -9.31 -11.92
C ILE A 199 9.16 -10.75 -12.05
N GLY A 200 7.90 -10.99 -11.63
CA GLY A 200 7.28 -12.31 -11.62
C GLY A 200 7.66 -13.15 -10.40
N THR A 201 7.96 -12.52 -9.26
CA THR A 201 8.18 -13.18 -7.97
C THR A 201 7.26 -12.58 -6.90
N LEU A 202 7.00 -13.32 -5.81
CA LEU A 202 6.19 -12.85 -4.67
C LEU A 202 7.00 -12.00 -3.68
N GLY A 203 8.34 -12.01 -3.76
CA GLY A 203 9.18 -11.43 -2.72
C GLY A 203 9.06 -12.16 -1.38
N SER A 204 9.18 -11.40 -0.29
CA SER A 204 9.06 -11.83 1.11
C SER A 204 8.22 -10.84 1.90
N GLY A 205 7.75 -11.25 3.09
CA GLY A 205 7.14 -10.39 4.09
C GLY A 205 7.92 -10.44 5.39
#